data_AF-M9R0X8-F1
#
_entry.id   AF-M9R0X8-F1
#
_cell.length_a   1.000
_cell.length_b   1.000
_cell.length_c   1.000
_cell.angle_alpha   90.00
_cell.angle_beta   90.00
_cell.angle_gamma   90.00
#
_symmetry.space_group_name_H-M   'P 1'
#
loop_
_entity.id
_entity.type
_entity.pdbx_description
1 polymer ?
#
loop_
_entity_poly.entity_id
_entity_poly.type
_entity_poly.pdbx_seq_one_letter_code
_entity_poly.pdbx_strand_id
1 'polypeptide(L)' 'MFVISVNAQHYQSAGFEAILGGLDTEIVDLTCHDVRIYSDKADLSHRYDIARLVQFEKA' A
#
# COMPACT_ATOMS: atom_id res chain seq x y z
N MET A 1 4.92 5.19 -13.88
CA MET A 1 4.14 4.54 -12.81
C MET A 1 4.96 3.56 -11.96
N PHE A 2 5.05 3.83 -10.67
CA PHE A 2 5.56 2.94 -9.62
C PHE A 2 4.39 2.42 -8.77
N VAL A 3 4.48 1.18 -8.31
CA VAL A 3 3.48 0.56 -7.42
C VAL A 3 4.17 -0.18 -6.29
N ILE A 4 3.76 0.10 -5.05
CA ILE A 4 4.23 -0.59 -3.85
C ILE A 4 3.02 -1.30 -3.22
N SER A 5 3.14 -2.61 -2.99
CA SER A 5 2.15 -3.39 -2.25
C SER A 5 2.60 -3.53 -0.80
N VAL A 6 1.85 -2.94 0.13
CA VAL A 6 2.12 -3.00 1.57
C VAL A 6 0.97 -3.73 2.26
N ASN A 7 1.26 -4.61 3.23
CA ASN A 7 0.18 -5.10 4.10
C ASN A 7 -0.42 -3.89 4.83
N ALA A 8 -1.74 -3.68 4.69
CA ALA A 8 -2.42 -2.48 5.16
C ALA A 8 -2.27 -2.27 6.68
N GLN A 9 -2.15 -3.35 7.47
CA GLN A 9 -1.93 -3.28 8.91
C GLN A 9 -0.58 -2.63 9.27
N HIS A 10 0.38 -2.66 8.35
CA HIS A 10 1.72 -2.14 8.55
C HIS A 10 1.97 -0.80 7.86
N TYR A 11 1.04 -0.28 7.05
CA TYR A 11 1.26 0.94 6.26
C TYR A 11 1.69 2.14 7.11
N GLN A 12 0.94 2.45 8.16
CA GLN A 12 1.26 3.58 9.05
C GLN A 12 2.35 3.22 10.06
N SER A 13 2.24 2.06 10.71
CA SER A 13 3.16 1.64 11.78
C SER A 13 4.58 1.38 11.29
N ALA A 14 4.77 1.03 10.01
CA ALA A 14 6.09 0.92 9.37
C ALA A 14 6.57 2.23 8.71
N GLY A 15 5.80 3.32 8.78
CA GLY A 15 6.22 4.66 8.38
C GLY A 15 6.06 5.01 6.89
N PHE A 16 5.36 4.20 6.09
CA PHE A 16 5.17 4.49 4.66
C PHE A 16 4.45 5.81 4.41
N GLU A 17 3.42 6.11 5.21
CA GLU A 17 2.66 7.36 5.11
C GLU A 17 3.54 8.60 5.27
N ALA A 18 4.42 8.60 6.28
CA ALA A 18 5.33 9.70 6.54
C ALA A 18 6.38 9.85 5.43
N ILE A 19 6.93 8.74 4.94
CA ILE A 19 7.94 8.75 3.86
C ILE A 19 7.33 9.29 2.57
N LEU A 20 6.15 8.78 2.17
CA LEU A 20 5.47 9.22 0.94
C LEU A 20 5.03 10.69 1.03
N GLY A 21 4.56 11.13 2.21
CA GLY A 21 4.24 12.53 2.45
C GLY A 21 5.45 13.47 2.35
N GLY A 22 6.67 12.96 2.58
CA GLY A 22 7.92 13.72 2.41
C GLY A 22 8.44 13.79 0.98
N LEU A 23 7.80 13.10 0.02
CA LEU A 23 8.21 13.05 -1.39
C LEU A 23 7.28 13.86 -2.31
N ASP A 24 6.40 14.70 -1.76
CA ASP A 24 5.36 15.46 -2.49
C ASP A 24 5.87 16.31 -3.67
N THR A 25 7.14 16.75 -3.61
CA THR A 25 7.80 17.48 -4.71
C THR A 25 8.49 16.58 -5.74
N GLU A 26 8.70 15.30 -5.42
CA GLU A 26 9.40 14.32 -6.27
C GLU A 26 8.45 13.34 -6.96
N ILE A 27 7.20 13.24 -6.48
CA ILE A 27 6.19 12.33 -7.01
C ILE A 27 4.88 13.06 -7.31
N VAL A 28 4.17 12.57 -8.33
CA VAL A 28 2.85 13.03 -8.72
C VAL A 28 1.87 11.86 -8.78
N ASP A 29 0.57 12.18 -8.84
CA ASP A 29 -0.52 11.19 -8.97
C ASP A 29 -0.50 10.09 -7.89
N LEU A 30 -0.15 10.47 -6.65
CA LEU A 30 -0.17 9.56 -5.50
C LEU A 30 -1.59 9.08 -5.20
N THR A 31 -1.84 7.79 -5.38
CA THR A 31 -3.12 7.14 -5.05
C THR A 31 -2.90 5.88 -4.21
N CYS A 32 -3.89 5.56 -3.38
CA CYS A 32 -3.90 4.33 -2.58
C CYS A 32 -5.19 3.56 -2.84
N HIS A 33 -5.10 2.26 -3.06
CA HIS A 33 -6.26 1.38 -3.13
C HIS A 33 -6.02 0.07 -2.40
N ASP A 34 -7.05 -0.41 -1.72
CA ASP A 34 -6.97 -1.58 -0.86
C ASP A 34 -7.56 -2.81 -1.58
N VAL A 35 -6.82 -3.91 -1.61
CA VAL A 35 -7.20 -5.16 -2.25
C VAL A 35 -7.00 -6.35 -1.31
N ARG A 36 -7.87 -7.37 -1.42
CA ARG A 36 -7.66 -8.63 -0.68
C ARG A 36 -6.43 -9.35 -1.23
N ILE A 37 -5.52 -9.75 -0.34
CA ILE A 37 -4.33 -10.51 -0.72
C ILE A 37 -4.71 -11.94 -1.11
N TYR A 38 -5.65 -12.52 -0.35
CA TYR A 38 -6.03 -13.91 -0.51
C TYR A 38 -7.49 -14.10 -0.91
N SER A 39 -7.71 -15.16 -1.68
CA SER A 39 -9.06 -15.66 -2.00
C SER A 39 -9.67 -16.42 -0.82
N ASP A 40 -10.92 -16.84 -0.98
CA ASP A 40 -11.67 -17.61 0.04
C ASP A 40 -11.11 -19.02 0.30
N LYS A 41 -10.03 -19.41 -0.38
CA LYS A 41 -9.32 -20.67 -0.17
C LYS A 41 -8.20 -20.55 0.89
N ALA A 42 -7.90 -19.37 1.39
CA ALA A 42 -6.86 -19.19 2.42
C ALA A 42 -7.30 -19.71 3.80
N ASP A 43 -6.29 -20.13 4.56
CA ASP A 43 -6.41 -20.51 5.96
C ASP A 43 -6.65 -19.29 6.86
N LEU A 44 -7.24 -19.53 8.03
CA LEU A 44 -7.93 -18.49 8.80
C LEU A 44 -7.03 -17.34 9.29
N SER A 45 -5.74 -17.55 9.55
CA SER A 45 -4.89 -16.56 10.21
C SER A 45 -4.60 -15.33 9.36
N HIS A 46 -4.52 -15.48 8.04
CA HIS A 46 -4.17 -14.38 7.11
C HIS A 46 -5.21 -14.17 6.01
N ARG A 47 -6.30 -14.96 5.98
CA ARG A 47 -7.34 -14.91 4.95
C ARG A 47 -7.92 -13.52 4.67
N TYR A 48 -7.96 -12.66 5.68
CA TYR A 48 -8.53 -11.33 5.60
C TYR A 48 -7.48 -10.23 5.51
N ASP A 49 -6.21 -10.58 5.30
CA ASP A 49 -5.16 -9.60 5.07
C ASP A 49 -5.44 -8.80 3.79
N ILE A 50 -5.26 -7.49 3.93
CA ILE A 50 -5.47 -6.50 2.88
C ILE A 50 -4.12 -5.94 2.48
N ALA A 51 -3.86 -5.85 1.18
CA ALA A 51 -2.76 -5.08 0.64
C ALA A 51 -3.26 -3.68 0.29
N ARG A 52 -2.54 -2.67 0.76
CA ARG A 52 -2.62 -1.30 0.27
C ARG A 52 -1.64 -1.15 -0.89
N LEU A 53 -2.20 -0.90 -2.07
CA LEU A 53 -1.45 -0.61 -3.29
C LEU A 53 -1.27 0.90 -3.39
N VAL A 54 -0.04 1.35 -3.14
CA VAL A 54 0.40 2.74 -3.28
C VAL A 54 0.92 2.93 -4.68
N GLN A 55 0.31 3.82 -5.46
CA GLN A 55 0.70 4.12 -6.83
C GLN A 55 1.10 5.58 -6.95
N PHE A 56 2.15 5.87 -7.69
CA PHE A 56 2.60 7.23 -7.98
C PHE A 56 3.47 7.24 -9.24
N GLU A 57 3.72 8.44 -9.76
CA GLU A 57 4.72 8.66 -10.82
C GLU A 57 5.85 9.53 -10.28
N LYS A 58 7.02 9.45 -10.92
CA LYS A 58 8.08 10.43 -10.68
C LYS A 58 7.67 11.73 -11.37
N ALA A 59 7.79 12.86 -10.67
CA ALA A 59 7.55 14.19 -11.21
C ALA A 59 8.48 14.54 -12.40
#